data_AF-A0A966VY02-F1
#
_entry.id   AF-A0A966VY02-F1
#
_cell.length_a   1.000
_cell.length_b   1.000
_cell.length_c   1.000
_cell.angle_alpha   90.00
_cell.angle_beta   90.00
_cell.angle_gamma   90.00
#
_symmetry.space_group_name_H-M   'P 1'
#
loop_
_entity.id
_entity.type
_entity.pdbx_description
1 polymer ?
#
loop_
_entity_poly.entity_id
_entity_poly.type
_entity_poly.pdbx_seq_one_letter_code
_entity_poly.pdbx_strand_id
1 'polypeptide(L)'
;MVTSVLHYRIHITTVGTLLWITDTITRNIRAKDKIHVVADPTPQVTTLTTSQVNECLATATKSTAGKRKLSFKETRELDDMENQVYAVEEQIGRIENLFADPEFHKTHATQTNALLAELAAHKEKLNQLYKRWEELEAIKTASAG
;
A
#
# COMPACT_ATOMS: atom_id res chain seq x y z
N MET A 1 -52.28 21.24 11.55
CA MET A 1 -51.68 22.22 10.62
C MET A 1 -50.73 21.47 9.70
N VAL A 2 -51.01 21.53 8.40
CA VAL A 2 -50.25 20.92 7.30
C VAL A 2 -49.30 21.99 6.73
N THR A 3 -48.21 21.56 6.07
CA THR A 3 -47.46 22.20 4.94
C THR A 3 -46.01 22.68 5.14
N SER A 4 -45.20 22.33 4.12
CA SER A 4 -43.92 22.91 3.64
C SER A 4 -42.64 22.62 4.42
N VAL A 5 -41.72 21.74 4.00
CA VAL A 5 -41.03 21.56 2.69
C VAL A 5 -40.21 22.79 2.27
N LEU A 6 -38.91 22.55 2.09
CA LEU A 6 -37.90 23.36 1.36
C LEU A 6 -37.37 24.65 1.99
N HIS A 7 -36.19 24.54 2.61
CA HIS A 7 -35.02 25.42 2.43
C HIS A 7 -33.79 24.65 2.97
N TYR A 8 -33.13 23.83 2.15
CA TYR A 8 -31.96 24.21 1.33
C TYR A 8 -30.72 24.50 2.20
N ARG A 9 -29.81 23.52 2.38
CA ARG A 9 -28.55 23.40 1.61
C ARG A 9 -27.73 24.70 1.56
N ILE A 10 -26.92 25.03 2.58
CA ILE A 10 -25.67 25.86 2.52
C ILE A 10 -24.91 25.73 3.87
N HIS A 11 -24.50 24.53 4.28
CA HIS A 11 -23.49 24.39 5.36
C HIS A 11 -22.46 23.31 5.00
N ILE A 12 -22.02 23.33 3.73
CA ILE A 12 -20.94 22.49 3.22
C ILE A 12 -19.99 23.39 2.42
N THR A 13 -19.29 24.33 3.07
CA THR A 13 -18.23 25.11 2.40
C THR A 13 -17.27 25.89 3.30
N THR A 14 -17.10 25.55 4.60
CA THR A 14 -16.07 26.20 5.45
C THR A 14 -15.28 25.23 6.33
N VAL A 15 -15.22 23.96 5.92
CA VAL A 15 -14.28 22.95 6.46
C VAL A 15 -13.51 22.27 5.30
N GLY A 16 -13.58 22.84 4.10
CA GLY A 16 -13.16 22.24 2.82
C GLY A 16 -11.82 22.71 2.28
N THR A 17 -10.97 23.35 3.08
CA THR A 17 -9.58 23.70 2.72
C THR A 17 -8.54 23.03 3.61
N LEU A 18 -8.96 22.16 4.52
CA LEU A 18 -8.07 21.31 5.32
C LEU A 18 -8.28 19.82 5.01
N LEU A 19 -8.73 19.51 3.79
CA LEU A 19 -8.92 18.16 3.26
C LEU A 19 -8.44 18.06 1.80
N TRP A 20 -7.28 18.65 1.49
CA TRP A 20 -6.62 18.49 0.17
C TRP A 20 -5.13 18.08 0.26
N ILE A 21 -4.54 18.00 1.45
CA ILE A 21 -3.14 17.57 1.61
C ILE A 21 -3.02 16.08 1.94
N THR A 22 -4.11 15.40 2.31
CA THR A 22 -4.11 13.96 2.57
C THR A 22 -4.50 13.10 1.35
N ASP A 23 -5.00 13.72 0.27
CA ASP A 23 -5.42 13.04 -0.97
C ASP A 23 -4.37 13.14 -2.11
N THR A 24 -3.07 13.05 -1.80
CA THR A 24 -2.00 13.02 -2.83
C THR A 24 -0.84 12.06 -2.51
N ILE A 25 -0.84 11.37 -1.37
CA ILE A 25 0.30 10.52 -0.96
C ILE A 25 0.15 9.04 -1.38
N THR A 26 -1.03 8.57 -1.82
CA THR A 26 -1.20 7.18 -2.30
C THR A 26 -0.77 6.96 -3.75
N ARG A 27 -0.21 7.97 -4.44
CA ARG A 27 0.10 7.88 -5.88
C ARG A 27 1.58 7.68 -6.24
N ASN A 28 2.50 7.51 -5.28
CA ASN A 28 3.95 7.52 -5.58
C ASN A 28 4.76 6.28 -5.14
N ILE A 29 4.15 5.09 -5.14
CA ILE A 29 4.86 3.82 -4.89
C ILE A 29 4.75 2.90 -6.13
N ARG A 30 4.98 3.46 -7.32
CA ARG A 30 5.16 2.69 -8.55
C ARG A 30 6.14 3.32 -9.53
N ALA A 31 7.31 3.75 -9.06
CA ALA A 31 8.34 4.31 -9.93
C ALA A 31 9.78 4.09 -9.46
N LYS A 32 10.09 2.96 -8.82
CA LYS A 32 11.48 2.59 -8.56
C LYS A 32 11.72 1.11 -8.86
N ASP A 33 11.65 0.80 -10.15
CA ASP A 33 12.36 -0.36 -10.68
C ASP A 33 13.05 0.07 -11.98
N LYS A 34 14.28 0.57 -11.83
CA LYS A 34 15.20 0.75 -12.96
C LYS A 34 16.64 0.74 -12.46
N ILE A 35 17.10 -0.45 -12.08
CA ILE A 35 18.52 -0.79 -12.20
C ILE A 35 18.71 -1.38 -13.60
N HIS A 36 19.44 -0.67 -14.46
CA HIS A 36 20.23 -1.30 -15.51
C HIS A 36 21.36 -0.35 -15.93
N VAL A 37 22.56 -0.61 -15.40
CA VAL A 37 23.82 -0.25 -16.02
C VAL A 37 24.06 -1.29 -17.10
N VAL A 38 23.81 -0.96 -18.36
CA VAL A 38 24.37 -1.64 -19.53
C VAL A 38 24.65 -0.59 -20.58
N ALA A 39 25.89 -0.62 -21.07
CA ALA A 39 26.44 0.20 -22.12
C ALA A 39 25.65 0.05 -23.44
N ASP A 40 25.48 1.17 -24.15
CA ASP A 40 25.13 1.22 -25.56
C ASP A 40 26.32 0.69 -26.38
N PRO A 41 26.11 -0.09 -27.45
CA PRO A 41 25.82 0.55 -28.74
C PRO A 41 24.68 -0.11 -29.56
N THR A 42 23.81 0.75 -30.06
CA THR A 42 22.87 0.65 -31.20
C THR A 42 23.64 0.15 -32.46
N PRO A 43 23.05 -0.42 -33.57
CA PRO A 43 21.68 -0.17 -34.05
C PRO A 43 20.94 -1.30 -34.87
N GLN A 44 19.60 -1.19 -34.92
CA GLN A 44 18.62 -1.62 -35.98
C GLN A 44 18.34 -3.11 -36.28
N VAL A 45 17.05 -3.51 -36.28
CA VAL A 45 16.30 -4.12 -37.42
C VAL A 45 14.77 -4.07 -37.14
N THR A 46 14.05 -3.61 -38.16
CA THR A 46 12.60 -3.44 -38.38
C THR A 46 11.78 -4.75 -38.36
N THR A 47 10.51 -4.73 -37.92
CA THR A 47 9.28 -5.23 -38.65
C THR A 47 7.98 -5.24 -37.80
N LEU A 48 7.08 -4.30 -38.11
CA LEU A 48 5.61 -4.37 -38.34
C LEU A 48 4.67 -5.35 -37.58
N THR A 49 3.71 -4.75 -36.85
CA THR A 49 2.25 -4.97 -36.72
C THR A 49 1.61 -6.30 -37.17
N THR A 50 0.84 -6.96 -36.27
CA THR A 50 -0.56 -7.42 -36.47
C THR A 50 -1.12 -8.16 -35.23
N SER A 51 -2.22 -7.61 -34.69
CA SER A 51 -3.42 -8.31 -34.16
C SER A 51 -3.26 -9.36 -33.05
N GLN A 52 -3.57 -9.01 -31.80
CA GLN A 52 -4.90 -9.21 -31.16
C GLN A 52 -5.26 -10.69 -30.93
N VAL A 53 -5.10 -11.15 -29.68
CA VAL A 53 -6.11 -11.77 -28.77
C VAL A 53 -5.33 -12.18 -27.51
N ASN A 54 -5.56 -11.64 -26.32
CA ASN A 54 -6.53 -12.23 -25.40
C ASN A 54 -6.60 -11.44 -24.07
N GLU A 55 -6.98 -10.16 -24.11
CA GLU A 55 -7.33 -9.42 -22.89
C GLU A 55 -8.83 -9.18 -22.86
N CYS A 56 -9.56 -10.29 -22.79
CA CYS A 56 -10.95 -10.31 -22.36
C CYS A 56 -11.13 -11.52 -21.46
N LEU A 57 -10.65 -11.39 -20.22
CA LEU A 57 -11.18 -12.19 -19.11
C LEU A 57 -11.34 -11.29 -17.89
N ALA A 58 -12.39 -10.47 -17.96
CA ALA A 58 -13.14 -10.09 -16.79
C ALA A 58 -13.61 -11.38 -16.10
N THR A 59 -12.90 -11.81 -15.06
CA THR A 59 -13.46 -12.61 -13.98
C THR A 59 -12.90 -12.10 -12.66
N ALA A 60 -13.34 -10.90 -12.27
CA ALA A 60 -13.59 -10.63 -10.86
C ALA A 60 -14.74 -11.58 -10.44
N THR A 61 -14.41 -12.85 -10.25
CA THR A 61 -15.33 -13.83 -9.71
C THR A 61 -15.55 -13.41 -8.28
N LYS A 62 -16.71 -12.81 -8.02
CA LYS A 62 -17.33 -12.76 -6.69
C LYS A 62 -17.10 -14.13 -6.08
N SER A 63 -16.19 -14.17 -5.13
CA SER A 63 -15.90 -15.32 -4.31
C SER A 63 -17.22 -15.84 -3.76
N THR A 64 -17.66 -16.97 -4.29
CA THR A 64 -18.81 -17.73 -3.83
C THR A 64 -18.77 -17.80 -2.30
N ALA A 65 -19.91 -17.47 -1.69
CA ALA A 65 -20.19 -17.59 -0.27
C ALA A 65 -20.28 -19.06 0.17
N GLY A 66 -19.25 -19.84 -0.17
CA GLY A 66 -18.93 -21.13 0.40
C GLY A 66 -17.58 -21.01 1.10
N LYS A 67 -17.34 -21.83 2.11
CA LYS A 67 -16.09 -21.87 2.89
C LYS A 67 -14.91 -22.07 1.94
N ARG A 68 -14.27 -20.97 1.53
CA ARG A 68 -13.07 -21.02 0.71
C ARG A 68 -11.96 -21.56 1.60
N LYS A 69 -11.24 -22.54 1.08
CA LYS A 69 -10.04 -23.07 1.70
C LYS A 69 -8.83 -22.29 1.18
N LEU A 70 -7.87 -22.06 2.07
CA LEU A 70 -6.65 -21.32 1.80
C LEU A 70 -5.86 -21.97 0.64
N SER A 71 -5.44 -21.17 -0.33
CA SER A 71 -4.60 -21.62 -1.45
C SER A 71 -3.16 -21.84 -0.98
N PHE A 72 -2.40 -22.68 -1.68
CA PHE A 72 -0.97 -22.90 -1.41
C PHE A 72 -0.17 -21.60 -1.40
N LYS A 73 -0.50 -20.67 -2.31
CA LYS A 73 0.13 -19.35 -2.37
C LYS A 73 -0.15 -18.51 -1.13
N GLU A 74 -1.39 -18.52 -0.66
CA GLU A 74 -1.82 -17.78 0.54
C GLU A 74 -1.24 -18.40 1.81
N THR A 75 -1.01 -19.73 1.84
CA THR A 75 -0.39 -20.40 2.99
C THR A 75 1.08 -20.00 3.12
N ARG A 76 1.79 -19.94 1.98
CA ARG A 76 3.15 -19.43 1.93
C ARG A 76 3.23 -17.95 2.26
N GLU A 77 2.25 -17.16 1.84
CA GLU A 77 2.14 -15.75 2.23
C GLU A 77 2.06 -15.63 3.76
N LEU A 78 1.17 -16.39 4.40
CA LEU A 78 1.00 -16.37 5.86
C LEU A 78 2.29 -16.72 6.63
N ASP A 79 3.03 -17.72 6.15
CA ASP A 79 4.35 -18.11 6.69
C ASP A 79 5.40 -16.99 6.52
N ASP A 80 5.45 -16.37 5.35
CA ASP A 80 6.40 -15.29 5.05
C ASP A 80 6.05 -13.97 5.76
N MET A 81 4.79 -13.77 6.13
CA MET A 81 4.35 -12.56 6.83
C MET A 81 5.04 -12.36 8.17
N GLU A 82 5.40 -13.42 8.89
CA GLU A 82 6.16 -13.30 10.14
C GLU A 82 7.53 -12.64 9.89
N ASN A 83 8.25 -13.10 8.86
CA ASN A 83 9.52 -12.49 8.45
C ASN A 83 9.34 -11.03 8.01
N GLN A 84 8.26 -10.72 7.30
CA GLN A 84 7.97 -9.35 6.87
C GLN A 84 7.65 -8.43 8.05
N VAL A 85 6.92 -8.92 9.07
CA VAL A 85 6.65 -8.18 10.30
C VAL A 85 7.96 -7.87 11.02
N TYR A 86 8.83 -8.86 11.26
CA TYR A 86 10.13 -8.63 11.89
C TYR A 86 10.99 -7.62 11.13
N ALA A 87 11.05 -7.71 9.80
CA ALA A 87 11.83 -6.78 8.99
C ALA A 87 11.30 -5.33 9.08
N VAL A 88 9.98 -5.15 9.14
CA VAL A 88 9.35 -3.83 9.28
C VAL A 88 9.54 -3.27 10.69
N GLU A 89 9.37 -4.09 11.73
CA GLU A 89 9.64 -3.69 13.12
C GLU A 89 11.10 -3.30 13.32
N GLU A 90 12.03 -4.01 12.69
CA GLU A 90 13.45 -3.65 12.70
C GLU A 90 13.68 -2.26 12.05
N GLN A 91 13.00 -1.93 10.94
CA GLN A 91 13.11 -0.59 10.35
C GLN A 91 12.60 0.50 11.29
N ILE A 92 11.46 0.25 11.93
CA ILE A 92 10.88 1.19 12.89
C ILE A 92 11.86 1.42 14.03
N GLY A 93 12.37 0.35 14.64
CA GLY A 93 13.34 0.44 15.73
C GLY A 93 14.64 1.11 15.33
N ARG A 94 15.14 0.89 14.11
CA ARG A 94 16.31 1.59 13.58
C ARG A 94 16.09 3.09 13.50
N ILE A 95 14.97 3.53 12.93
CA ILE A 95 14.68 4.95 12.79
C ILE A 95 14.43 5.60 14.16
N GLU A 96 13.70 4.93 15.05
CA GLU A 96 13.47 5.41 16.42
C GLU A 96 14.78 5.53 17.21
N ASN A 97 15.72 4.60 17.05
CA ASN A 97 17.04 4.69 17.66
C ASN A 97 17.87 5.85 17.11
N LEU A 98 17.79 6.15 15.81
CA LEU A 98 18.43 7.33 15.24
C LEU A 98 17.89 8.62 15.86
N PHE A 99 16.58 8.68 16.11
CA PHE A 99 15.95 9.82 16.79
C PHE A 99 16.27 9.89 18.29
N ALA A 100 16.64 8.78 18.93
CA ALA A 100 17.10 8.77 20.31
C ALA A 100 18.54 9.32 20.47
N ASP A 101 19.31 9.39 19.38
CA ASP A 101 20.67 9.92 19.38
C ASP A 101 20.68 11.47 19.38
N PRO A 102 21.21 12.14 20.42
CA PRO A 102 21.29 13.60 20.47
C PRO A 102 22.22 14.21 19.42
N GLU A 103 23.21 13.47 18.89
CA GLU A 103 24.07 13.98 17.81
C GLU A 103 23.34 14.05 16.47
N PHE A 104 22.39 13.15 16.22
CA PHE A 104 21.58 13.14 15.01
C PHE A 104 20.81 14.46 14.84
N HIS A 105 20.23 14.98 15.92
CA HIS A 105 19.49 16.24 15.88
C HIS A 105 20.37 17.45 15.57
N LYS A 106 21.66 17.41 15.90
CA LYS A 106 22.60 18.50 15.65
C LYS A 106 23.07 18.54 14.20
N THR A 107 23.26 17.37 13.58
CA THR A 107 23.91 17.25 12.27
C THR A 107 22.93 17.03 11.14
N HIS A 108 21.75 16.44 11.39
CA HIS A 108 20.86 15.88 10.36
C HIS A 108 19.43 16.40 10.44
N ALA A 109 19.24 17.64 10.93
CA ALA A 109 17.93 18.30 11.04
C ALA A 109 17.13 18.31 9.72
N THR A 110 17.80 18.32 8.57
CA THR A 110 17.15 18.27 7.24
C THR A 110 16.60 16.89 6.88
N GLN A 111 17.14 15.82 7.46
CA GLN A 111 16.72 14.43 7.21
C GLN A 111 15.58 13.99 8.13
N THR A 112 15.35 14.71 9.24
CA THR A 112 14.29 14.43 10.22
C THR A 112 12.93 14.22 9.56
N ASN A 113 12.50 15.12 8.67
CA ASN A 113 11.19 15.00 8.02
C ASN A 113 11.09 13.75 7.11
N ALA A 114 12.18 13.39 6.44
CA ALA A 114 12.22 12.20 5.59
C ALA A 114 12.13 10.92 6.44
N LEU A 115 12.91 10.84 7.52
CA LEU A 115 12.87 9.71 8.44
C LEU A 115 11.52 9.59 9.17
N LEU A 116 10.88 10.71 9.52
CA LEU A 116 9.52 10.69 10.08
C LEU A 116 8.50 10.14 9.07
N ALA A 117 8.62 10.51 7.80
CA ALA A 117 7.76 9.97 6.74
C ALA A 117 8.02 8.46 6.52
N GLU A 118 9.28 8.03 6.55
CA GLU A 118 9.65 6.61 6.46
C GLU A 118 9.13 5.82 7.67
N LEU A 119 9.29 6.33 8.88
CA LEU A 119 8.75 5.73 10.11
C LEU A 119 7.23 5.58 10.03
N ALA A 120 6.52 6.62 9.58
CA ALA A 120 5.07 6.55 9.39
C ALA A 120 4.69 5.51 8.33
N ALA A 121 5.42 5.43 7.22
CA ALA A 121 5.19 4.43 6.18
C ALA A 121 5.45 2.99 6.67
N HIS A 122 6.48 2.77 7.49
CA HIS A 122 6.75 1.46 8.09
C HIS A 122 5.68 1.06 9.10
N LYS A 123 5.20 1.98 9.95
CA LYS A 123 4.09 1.73 10.87
C LYS A 123 2.79 1.39 10.13
N GLU A 124 2.50 2.11 9.05
CA GLU A 124 1.35 1.82 8.19
C GLU A 124 1.49 0.43 7.52
N LYS A 125 2.68 0.10 7.00
CA LYS A 125 2.96 -1.22 6.43
C LYS A 125 2.77 -2.34 7.45
N LEU A 126 3.19 -2.14 8.69
CA LEU A 126 2.98 -3.09 9.78
C LEU A 126 1.48 -3.35 10.02
N ASN A 127 0.67 -2.29 10.08
CA ASN A 127 -0.79 -2.42 10.20
C ASN A 127 -1.41 -3.18 9.01
N GLN A 128 -0.94 -2.92 7.79
CA GLN A 128 -1.43 -3.61 6.59
C GLN A 128 -1.08 -5.10 6.59
N LEU A 129 0.12 -5.46 7.06
CA LEU A 129 0.50 -6.84 7.27
C LEU A 129 -0.44 -7.50 8.28
N TYR A 130 -0.68 -6.90 9.45
CA TYR A 130 -1.61 -7.48 10.41
C TYR A 130 -3.03 -7.65 9.87
N LYS A 131 -3.56 -6.66 9.15
CA LYS A 131 -4.88 -6.76 8.52
C LYS A 131 -4.95 -7.92 7.51
N ARG A 132 -3.93 -8.06 6.67
CA ARG A 132 -3.86 -9.16 5.70
C ARG A 132 -3.76 -10.51 6.40
N TRP A 133 -3.05 -10.57 7.53
CA TRP A 133 -2.89 -11.79 8.32
C TRP A 133 -4.22 -12.23 8.92
N GLU A 134 -4.97 -11.28 9.48
CA GLU A 134 -6.33 -11.53 10.01
C GLU A 134 -7.27 -12.07 8.94
N GLU A 135 -7.24 -11.50 7.72
CA GLU A 135 -8.02 -12.01 6.58
C GLU A 135 -7.68 -13.46 6.24
N LEU A 136 -6.39 -13.80 6.20
CA LEU A 136 -5.93 -15.15 5.90
C LEU A 136 -6.27 -16.15 7.02
N GLU A 137 -6.07 -15.78 8.29
CA GLU A 137 -6.46 -16.61 9.43
C GLU A 137 -7.98 -16.81 9.52
N ALA A 138 -8.79 -15.79 9.15
CA ALA A 138 -10.24 -15.94 9.06
C ALA A 138 -10.65 -16.98 8.00
N ILE A 139 -9.97 -17.02 6.85
CA ILE A 139 -10.20 -18.04 5.81
C ILE A 139 -9.78 -19.43 6.31
N LYS A 140 -8.62 -19.52 6.97
CA LYS A 140 -8.09 -20.76 7.54
C LYS A 140 -9.07 -21.36 8.55
N THR A 141 -9.50 -20.57 9.53
CA THR A 141 -10.44 -20.97 10.57
C THR A 141 -11.81 -21.35 10.00
N ALA A 142 -12.34 -20.59 9.04
CA ALA A 142 -13.60 -20.91 8.37
C ALA A 142 -13.55 -22.21 7.55
N SER A 143 -12.37 -22.63 7.08
CA SER A 143 -12.18 -23.88 6.33
C SER A 143 -11.95 -25.11 7.22
N ALA A 144 -11.61 -24.90 8.49
CA ALA A 144 -11.30 -25.95 9.46
C ALA A 144 -12.54 -26.49 10.21
N GLY A 145 -13.73 -25.89 10.02
CA GLY A 145 -14.99 -26.29 10.66
C GLY A 145 -16.15 -26.48 9.69
#